data_AF-A0A7R9P8Y7-F1
#
_entry.id   AF-A0A7R9P8Y7-F1
#
_cell.length_a   1.000
_cell.length_b   1.000
_cell.length_c   1.000
_cell.angle_alpha   90.00
_cell.angle_beta   90.00
_cell.angle_gamma   90.00
#
_symmetry.space_group_name_H-M   'P 1'
#
loop_
_entity.id
_entity.type
_entity.pdbx_description
1 polymer ?
#
loop_
_entity_poly.entity_id
_entity_poly.type
_entity_poly.pdbx_seq_one_letter_code
_entity_poly.pdbx_strand_id
1 'polypeptide(L)'
;MDGNVPVETVMCVLQLCKDAGVPVWFEPTDIRKASKPFHSELWRSLHFISPNFNELRVMAKAAGIYANASLSVEKNEGDQILEEASKLAVSLVKHIQVLIVTLGKLGVMVVRRGLADEPLLSSRTQMKSETTAIYARVYSVPHLHSVVSVSGAGDW
;
A
#
# COMPACT_ATOMS: atom_id res chain seq x y z
N MET A 1 -3.01 -11.96 -0.02
CA MET A 1 -4.49 -11.97 -0.03
C MET A 1 -4.94 -10.99 -1.07
N ASP A 2 -5.75 -11.47 -2.01
CA ASP A 2 -6.23 -10.72 -3.15
C ASP A 2 -7.58 -10.06 -2.85
N GLY A 3 -7.82 -8.86 -3.37
CA GLY A 3 -9.02 -8.06 -3.13
C GLY A 3 -10.31 -8.61 -3.74
N ASN A 4 -10.27 -9.65 -4.57
CA ASN A 4 -11.43 -10.28 -5.21
C ASN A 4 -12.34 -11.03 -4.23
N VAL A 5 -11.87 -11.39 -3.04
CA VAL A 5 -12.68 -12.10 -2.05
C VAL A 5 -13.70 -11.16 -1.36
N PRO A 6 -14.85 -11.68 -0.87
CA PRO A 6 -15.82 -10.88 -0.10
C PRO A 6 -15.21 -10.19 1.13
N VAL A 7 -15.84 -9.12 1.61
CA VAL A 7 -15.37 -8.37 2.80
C VAL A 7 -15.29 -9.27 4.02
N GLU A 8 -16.29 -10.14 4.20
CA GLU A 8 -16.38 -11.10 5.31
C GLU A 8 -15.19 -12.06 5.29
N THR A 9 -14.76 -12.47 4.09
CA THR A 9 -13.57 -13.31 3.91
C THR A 9 -12.29 -12.54 4.24
N VAL A 10 -12.16 -11.29 3.80
CA VAL A 10 -11.04 -10.41 4.19
C VAL A 10 -10.94 -10.33 5.71
N MET A 11 -12.05 -10.08 6.41
CA MET A 11 -12.06 -9.97 7.88
C MET A 11 -11.69 -11.28 8.56
N CYS A 12 -12.25 -12.40 8.09
CA CYS A 12 -11.93 -13.72 8.61
C CYS A 12 -10.43 -14.03 8.49
N VAL A 13 -9.83 -13.79 7.32
CA VAL A 13 -8.40 -14.02 7.09
C VAL A 13 -7.54 -13.11 7.97
N LEU A 14 -7.87 -11.81 8.06
CA LEU A 14 -7.12 -10.88 8.91
C LEU A 14 -7.17 -11.30 10.38
N GLN A 15 -8.33 -11.71 10.88
CA GLN A 15 -8.48 -12.17 12.25
C GLN A 15 -7.67 -13.44 12.51
N LEU A 16 -7.79 -14.46 11.63
CA LEU A 16 -7.04 -15.70 11.74
C LEU A 16 -5.53 -15.47 11.73
N CYS A 17 -5.03 -14.66 10.79
CA CYS A 17 -3.61 -14.35 10.68
C CYS A 17 -3.11 -13.52 11.86
N LYS A 18 -3.92 -12.59 12.38
CA LYS A 18 -3.59 -11.82 13.59
C LYS A 18 -3.42 -12.75 14.80
N ASP A 19 -4.31 -13.71 14.98
CA ASP A 19 -4.29 -14.66 16.09
C ASP A 19 -3.13 -15.66 15.97
N ALA A 20 -2.81 -16.09 14.74
CA ALA A 20 -1.68 -16.97 14.45
C ALA A 20 -0.32 -16.24 14.36
N GLY A 21 -0.29 -14.90 14.41
CA GLY A 21 0.93 -14.10 14.23
C GLY A 21 1.53 -14.18 12.82
N VAL A 22 0.72 -14.46 11.80
CA VAL A 22 1.16 -14.61 10.40
C VAL A 22 1.06 -13.26 9.67
N PRO A 23 2.14 -12.79 9.01
CA PRO A 23 2.09 -11.59 8.18
C PRO A 23 1.10 -11.69 7.03
N VAL A 24 0.30 -10.64 6.82
CA VAL A 24 -0.65 -10.56 5.71
C VAL A 24 -0.18 -9.53 4.69
N TRP A 25 -0.09 -9.96 3.43
CA TRP A 25 -0.01 -9.10 2.27
C TRP A 25 -1.41 -8.91 1.68
N PHE A 26 -1.83 -7.67 1.42
CA PHE A 26 -3.06 -7.36 0.70
C PHE A 26 -2.80 -6.64 -0.62
N GLU A 27 -3.30 -7.21 -1.70
CA GLU A 27 -3.29 -6.62 -3.04
C GLU A 27 -4.75 -6.28 -3.41
N PRO A 28 -5.10 -5.03 -3.79
CA PRO A 28 -6.48 -4.64 -4.02
C PRO A 28 -7.13 -5.14 -5.31
N THR A 29 -6.38 -5.30 -6.41
CA THR A 29 -6.78 -5.51 -7.81
C THR A 29 -7.65 -4.42 -8.46
N ASP A 30 -8.46 -3.68 -7.68
CA ASP A 30 -9.41 -2.69 -8.18
C ASP A 30 -9.71 -1.63 -7.11
N ILE A 31 -9.89 -0.39 -7.56
CA ILE A 31 -10.24 0.78 -6.74
C ILE A 31 -11.46 0.50 -5.84
N ARG A 32 -12.48 -0.22 -6.32
CA ARG A 32 -13.69 -0.57 -5.58
C ARG A 32 -13.46 -1.59 -4.47
N LYS A 33 -12.33 -2.32 -4.52
CA LYS A 33 -11.97 -3.36 -3.56
C LYS A 33 -10.92 -2.87 -2.56
N ALA A 34 -10.21 -1.78 -2.88
CA ALA A 34 -9.16 -1.21 -2.05
C ALA A 34 -9.60 -0.84 -0.63
N SER A 35 -10.87 -0.47 -0.43
CA SER A 35 -11.39 -0.13 0.90
C SER A 35 -11.76 -1.35 1.77
N LYS A 36 -11.82 -2.56 1.21
CA LYS A 36 -12.37 -3.74 1.92
C LYS A 36 -11.73 -3.98 3.29
N PRO A 37 -10.39 -3.97 3.47
CA PRO A 37 -9.79 -4.18 4.79
C PRO A 37 -10.19 -3.11 5.82
N PHE A 38 -10.48 -1.88 5.36
CA PHE A 38 -10.75 -0.72 6.21
C PHE A 38 -12.18 -0.69 6.77
N HIS A 39 -13.02 -1.68 6.47
CA HIS A 39 -14.35 -1.81 7.07
C HIS A 39 -14.31 -2.27 8.55
N SER A 40 -13.13 -2.61 9.07
CA SER A 40 -12.90 -2.85 10.50
C SER A 40 -11.49 -2.44 10.91
N GLU A 41 -11.25 -2.28 12.21
CA GLU A 41 -9.92 -1.93 12.75
C GLU A 41 -8.83 -3.02 12.51
N LEU A 42 -9.21 -4.18 11.94
CA LEU A 42 -8.27 -5.25 11.59
C LEU A 42 -7.31 -4.87 10.47
N TRP A 43 -7.57 -3.82 9.69
CA TRP A 43 -6.64 -3.35 8.65
C TRP A 43 -5.23 -3.05 9.20
N ARG A 44 -5.10 -2.70 10.49
CA ARG A 44 -3.80 -2.48 11.14
C ARG A 44 -2.98 -3.76 11.36
N SER A 45 -3.56 -4.94 11.10
CA SER A 45 -2.84 -6.22 11.11
C SER A 45 -2.14 -6.54 9.77
N LEU A 46 -2.43 -5.75 8.73
CA LEU A 46 -1.74 -5.86 7.44
C LEU A 46 -0.25 -5.54 7.62
N HIS A 47 0.59 -6.40 7.07
CA HIS A 47 2.03 -6.19 7.03
C HIS A 47 2.43 -5.52 5.72
N PHE A 48 1.88 -5.98 4.61
CA PHE A 48 2.14 -5.46 3.27
C PHE A 48 0.86 -5.03 2.60
N ILE A 49 0.92 -3.92 1.87
CA ILE A 49 -0.05 -3.61 0.82
C ILE A 49 0.66 -3.23 -0.48
N SER A 50 0.06 -3.58 -1.61
CA SER A 50 0.62 -3.27 -2.94
C SER A 50 -0.36 -2.53 -3.86
N PRO A 51 -0.90 -1.36 -3.46
CA PRO A 51 -1.88 -0.65 -4.28
C PRO A 51 -1.22 0.06 -5.47
N ASN A 52 -2.00 0.34 -6.51
CA ASN A 52 -1.66 1.44 -7.41
C ASN A 52 -2.00 2.81 -6.80
N PHE A 53 -1.62 3.90 -7.46
CA PHE A 53 -1.88 5.26 -6.98
C PHE A 53 -3.36 5.57 -6.67
N ASN A 54 -4.28 5.10 -7.50
CA ASN A 54 -5.71 5.36 -7.31
C ASN A 54 -6.30 4.56 -6.15
N GLU A 55 -5.86 3.31 -5.98
CA GLU A 55 -6.23 2.48 -4.83
C GLU A 55 -5.67 3.05 -3.54
N LEU A 56 -4.43 3.56 -3.54
CA LEU A 56 -3.82 4.21 -2.37
C LEU A 56 -4.66 5.39 -1.88
N ARG A 57 -5.19 6.21 -2.79
CA ARG A 57 -6.12 7.30 -2.45
C ARG A 57 -7.38 6.80 -1.75
N VAL A 58 -7.99 5.73 -2.27
CA VAL A 58 -9.17 5.11 -1.64
C VAL A 58 -8.84 4.56 -0.26
N MET A 59 -7.71 3.89 -0.10
CA MET A 59 -7.26 3.35 1.18
C MET A 59 -7.03 4.46 2.20
N ALA A 60 -6.31 5.53 1.84
CA ALA A 60 -6.03 6.64 2.73
C ALA A 60 -7.31 7.36 3.19
N LYS A 61 -8.28 7.51 2.29
CA LYS A 61 -9.61 8.03 2.62
C LYS A 61 -10.37 7.09 3.56
N ALA A 62 -10.41 5.79 3.25
CA ALA A 62 -11.11 4.79 4.06
C ALA A 62 -10.49 4.65 5.46
N ALA A 63 -9.17 4.86 5.60
CA ALA A 63 -8.48 4.88 6.88
C ALA A 63 -8.77 6.15 7.71
N GLY A 64 -9.40 7.18 7.13
CA GLY A 64 -9.64 8.46 7.78
C GLY A 64 -8.37 9.29 8.02
N ILE A 65 -7.25 8.93 7.38
CA ILE A 65 -5.94 9.54 7.64
C ILE A 65 -5.72 10.80 6.77
N TYR A 66 -6.50 10.95 5.70
CA TYR A 66 -6.33 12.04 4.74
C TYR A 66 -7.68 12.65 4.36
N ALA A 67 -8.24 13.48 5.26
CA ALA A 67 -9.55 14.11 5.09
C ALA A 67 -9.58 15.24 4.04
N ASN A 68 -8.42 15.80 3.68
CA ASN A 68 -8.30 17.00 2.83
C ASN A 68 -7.73 16.74 1.43
N ALA A 69 -7.61 15.47 1.00
CA ALA A 69 -7.41 15.21 -0.44
C ALA A 69 -8.73 15.52 -1.14
N SER A 70 -8.88 16.76 -1.61
CA SER A 70 -9.68 16.99 -2.81
C SER A 70 -9.09 16.07 -3.86
N LEU A 71 -9.79 14.96 -4.13
CA LEU A 71 -9.48 14.03 -5.20
C LEU A 71 -9.78 14.73 -6.53
N SER A 72 -9.03 15.78 -6.86
CA SER A 72 -9.07 16.34 -8.20
C SER A 72 -8.55 15.26 -9.13
N VAL A 73 -9.44 14.77 -9.99
CA VAL A 73 -9.13 13.83 -11.08
C VAL A 73 -8.41 14.56 -12.22
N GLU A 74 -7.82 15.73 -11.93
CA GLU A 74 -7.04 16.46 -12.92
C GLU A 74 -5.79 15.66 -13.27
N LYS A 75 -5.28 15.89 -14.48
CA LYS A 75 -4.06 15.26 -14.97
C LYS A 75 -2.90 15.77 -14.12
N ASN A 76 -2.64 15.11 -12.99
CA ASN A 76 -1.47 15.39 -12.18
C ASN A 76 -0.22 15.07 -13.01
N GLU A 77 0.74 15.98 -12.98
CA GLU A 77 2.06 15.75 -13.56
C GLU A 77 2.85 14.72 -12.74
N GLY A 78 3.92 14.18 -13.32
CA GLY A 78 4.70 13.09 -12.69
C GLY A 78 5.16 13.41 -11.27
N ASP A 79 5.67 14.63 -11.05
CA ASP A 79 6.16 15.06 -9.75
C ASP A 79 5.03 15.24 -8.73
N GLN A 80 3.86 15.74 -9.16
CA GLN A 80 2.69 15.89 -8.29
C GLN A 80 2.15 14.52 -7.84
N ILE A 81 2.15 13.53 -8.75
CA ILE A 81 1.78 12.15 -8.42
C ILE A 81 2.74 11.57 -7.37
N LEU A 82 4.05 11.77 -7.56
CA LEU A 82 5.07 11.28 -6.62
C LEU A 82 4.93 11.94 -5.24
N GLU A 83 4.72 13.25 -5.20
CA GLU A 83 4.56 14.00 -3.96
C GLU A 83 3.31 13.54 -3.19
N GLU A 84 2.17 13.42 -3.88
CA GLU A 84 0.93 12.97 -3.27
C GLU A 84 1.03 11.51 -2.80
N ALA A 85 1.53 10.61 -3.66
CA ALA A 85 1.71 9.21 -3.31
C ALA A 85 2.58 9.07 -2.07
N SER A 86 3.69 9.82 -2.00
CA SER A 86 4.59 9.87 -0.85
C SER A 86 3.86 10.29 0.42
N LYS A 87 3.11 11.40 0.39
CA LYS A 87 2.32 11.88 1.55
C LYS A 87 1.31 10.85 2.04
N LEU A 88 0.56 10.23 1.13
CA LEU A 88 -0.44 9.20 1.46
C LEU A 88 0.23 7.95 2.04
N ALA A 89 1.27 7.46 1.40
CA ALA A 89 1.98 6.25 1.81
C ALA A 89 2.69 6.43 3.16
N VAL A 90 3.37 7.56 3.39
CA VAL A 90 4.01 7.88 4.68
C VAL A 90 2.99 7.99 5.81
N SER A 91 1.76 8.41 5.51
CA SER A 91 0.71 8.48 6.52
C SER A 91 0.16 7.09 6.86
N LEU A 92 -0.03 6.25 5.86
CA LEU A 92 -0.59 4.90 6.02
C LEU A 92 0.43 3.89 6.57
N VAL A 93 1.72 4.05 6.28
CA VAL A 93 2.81 3.18 6.78
C VAL A 93 3.00 3.27 8.30
N LYS A 94 2.48 4.32 8.94
CA LYS A 94 2.44 4.42 10.41
C LYS A 94 1.63 3.29 11.04
N HIS A 95 0.73 2.69 10.27
CA HIS A 95 -0.15 1.62 10.73
C HIS A 95 0.08 0.29 10.00
N ILE A 96 0.59 0.32 8.76
CA ILE A 96 0.93 -0.87 7.94
C ILE A 96 2.44 -0.91 7.72
N GLN A 97 3.10 -2.05 7.89
CA GLN A 97 4.58 -2.08 7.97
C GLN A 97 5.29 -1.67 6.66
N VAL A 98 4.78 -2.13 5.52
CA VAL A 98 5.36 -1.89 4.19
C VAL A 98 4.28 -1.62 3.16
N LEU A 99 4.50 -0.60 2.33
CA LEU A 99 3.69 -0.24 1.18
C LEU A 99 4.54 -0.33 -0.08
N ILE A 100 4.02 -0.98 -1.10
CA ILE A 100 4.63 -1.09 -2.43
C ILE A 100 3.66 -0.47 -3.43
N VAL A 101 3.82 0.81 -3.71
CA VAL A 101 2.87 1.58 -4.52
C VAL A 101 3.29 1.57 -5.98
N THR A 102 2.45 1.05 -6.87
CA THR A 102 2.69 1.11 -8.32
C THR A 102 2.18 2.44 -8.88
N LEU A 103 3.02 3.10 -9.69
CA LEU A 103 2.80 4.46 -10.22
C LEU A 103 2.82 4.48 -11.76
N GLY A 104 2.53 3.35 -12.39
CA GLY A 104 2.55 3.18 -13.84
C GLY A 104 3.92 3.55 -14.43
N LYS A 105 3.94 4.51 -15.37
CA LYS A 105 5.18 4.97 -16.04
C LYS A 105 6.22 5.59 -15.11
N LEU A 106 5.82 6.01 -13.90
CA LEU A 106 6.73 6.58 -12.90
C LEU A 106 7.44 5.48 -12.09
N GLY A 107 7.02 4.22 -12.25
CA GLY A 107 7.61 3.06 -11.61
C GLY A 107 6.95 2.69 -10.29
N VAL A 108 7.76 2.31 -9.30
CA VAL A 108 7.28 1.76 -8.02
C VAL A 108 7.88 2.52 -6.86
N MET A 109 7.06 2.89 -5.88
CA MET A 109 7.50 3.50 -4.63
C MET A 109 7.35 2.51 -3.48
N VAL A 110 8.44 2.22 -2.79
CA VAL A 110 8.45 1.39 -1.59
C VAL A 110 8.55 2.30 -0.37
N VAL A 111 7.59 2.21 0.54
CA VAL A 111 7.56 2.96 1.81
C VAL A 111 7.45 1.98 2.96
N ARG A 112 8.29 2.11 3.99
CA ARG A 112 8.32 1.18 5.11
C ARG A 112 8.67 1.85 6.43
N ARG A 113 8.34 1.16 7.53
CA ARG A 113 8.93 1.43 8.85
C ARG A 113 10.28 0.73 8.98
N GLY A 114 11.19 1.34 9.74
CA GLY A 114 12.53 0.83 9.98
C GLY A 114 13.60 1.41 9.06
N LEU A 115 14.85 1.04 9.31
CA LEU A 115 16.02 1.53 8.56
C LEU A 115 16.10 0.90 7.18
N ALA A 116 16.70 1.59 6.20
CA ALA A 116 16.69 1.22 4.79
C ALA A 116 17.30 -0.16 4.45
N ASP A 117 18.15 -0.70 5.31
CA ASP A 117 18.88 -1.97 5.21
C ASP A 117 18.28 -3.11 6.04
N GLU A 118 17.28 -2.84 6.90
CA GLU A 118 16.61 -3.89 7.67
C GLU A 118 15.72 -4.79 6.77
N PRO A 119 15.58 -6.09 7.09
CA PRO A 119 14.64 -6.97 6.39
C PRO A 119 13.20 -6.45 6.43
N LEU A 120 12.48 -6.56 5.31
CA LEU A 120 11.06 -6.17 5.23
C LEU A 120 10.15 -7.03 6.13
N LEU A 121 10.54 -8.29 6.32
CA LEU A 121 9.92 -9.21 7.25
C LEU A 121 10.83 -9.33 8.47
N SER A 122 10.41 -8.74 9.58
CA SER A 122 10.99 -8.98 10.90
C SER A 122 9.97 -9.75 11.72
N SER A 123 10.43 -10.74 12.49
CA SER A 123 9.53 -11.44 13.42
C SER A 123 8.88 -10.41 14.35
N ARG A 124 7.57 -10.52 14.60
CA ARG A 124 6.84 -9.62 15.51
C ARG A 124 7.47 -9.58 16.91
N THR A 125 8.16 -10.65 17.34
CA THR A 125 8.93 -10.72 18.59
C THR A 125 10.25 -9.92 18.57
N GLN A 126 10.78 -9.60 17.39
CA GLN A 126 11.95 -8.73 17.19
C GLN A 126 11.56 -7.26 16.96
N MET A 127 10.29 -6.95 16.68
CA MET A 127 9.77 -5.58 16.69
C MET A 127 9.61 -5.06 18.13
N LYS A 128 10.71 -5.01 18.88
CA LYS A 128 10.81 -4.36 20.20
C LYS A 128 11.34 -2.93 20.12
N SER A 129 11.64 -2.43 18.92
CA SER A 129 12.02 -1.03 18.75
C SER A 129 10.85 -0.26 18.15
N GLU A 130 10.40 0.76 18.87
CA GLU A 130 9.57 1.87 18.39
C GLU A 130 10.35 2.70 17.35
N THR A 131 10.88 2.06 16.31
CA THR A 131 11.64 2.78 15.29
C THR A 131 10.65 3.63 14.50
N THR A 132 10.64 4.92 14.80
CA THR A 132 9.82 5.94 14.13
C THR A 132 10.34 6.30 12.74
N ALA A 133 11.50 5.76 12.36
CA ALA A 133 12.08 5.96 11.04
C ALA A 133 11.15 5.39 9.96
N ILE A 134 10.78 6.26 9.03
CA ILE A 134 10.07 5.90 7.81
C ILE A 134 11.05 6.09 6.66
N TYR A 135 11.20 5.05 5.85
CA TYR A 135 12.03 5.08 4.66
C TYR A 135 11.15 4.96 3.41
N ALA A 136 11.37 5.84 2.44
CA ALA A 136 10.71 5.83 1.14
C ALA A 136 11.76 5.79 0.02
N ARG A 137 11.54 4.95 -0.98
CA ARG A 137 12.40 4.86 -2.17
C ARG A 137 11.56 4.67 -3.42
N VAL A 138 11.92 5.40 -4.47
CA VAL A 138 11.30 5.30 -5.80
C VAL A 138 12.23 4.55 -6.73
N TYR A 139 11.68 3.58 -7.46
CA TYR A 139 12.33 2.84 -8.52
C TYR A 139 11.66 3.21 -9.85
N SER A 140 12.29 4.12 -10.58
CA SER A 140 11.76 4.64 -11.84
C SER A 140 11.80 3.60 -12.95
N VAL A 141 10.78 3.61 -13.81
CA VAL A 141 10.77 2.77 -15.02
C VAL A 141 11.55 3.49 -16.13
N PRO A 142 12.44 2.79 -16.87
CA PRO A 142 13.10 3.36 -18.04
C PRO A 142 12.09 3.84 -19.08
N HIS A 143 12.43 4.84 -19.89
CA HIS A 143 11.56 5.26 -20.98
C HIS A 143 11.37 4.12 -21.99
N LEU A 144 10.13 3.62 -22.10
CA LEU A 144 9.74 2.58 -23.04
C LEU A 144 9.09 3.21 -24.28
N HIS A 145 9.59 2.86 -25.46
CA HIS A 145 9.10 3.41 -26.73
C HIS A 145 7.86 2.67 -27.29
N SER A 146 7.59 1.44 -26.85
CA SER A 146 6.51 0.60 -27.38
C SER A 146 5.81 -0.20 -26.28
N VAL A 147 4.81 0.41 -25.64
CA VAL A 147 3.92 -0.32 -24.70
C VAL A 147 2.77 -0.90 -25.51
N VAL A 148 2.73 -2.24 -25.63
CA VAL A 148 1.71 -2.95 -26.43
C VAL A 148 0.48 -3.31 -25.58
N SER A 149 0.69 -3.68 -24.31
CA SER A 149 -0.38 -3.98 -23.35
C SER A 149 0.12 -3.72 -21.93
N VAL A 150 -0.80 -3.32 -21.05
CA VAL A 150 -0.57 -3.15 -19.59
C VAL A 150 -1.49 -4.03 -18.75
N SER A 151 -2.27 -4.90 -19.40
CA SER A 151 -3.19 -5.80 -18.70
C SER A 151 -2.41 -6.81 -17.87
N GLY A 152 -2.74 -6.90 -16.58
CA GLY A 152 -2.09 -7.79 -15.61
C GLY A 152 -0.74 -7.32 -15.10
N ALA A 153 -0.21 -6.15 -15.50
CA ALA A 153 1.15 -5.73 -15.13
C ALA A 153 1.43 -5.62 -13.61
N GLY A 154 0.38 -5.56 -12.77
CA GLY A 154 0.51 -5.60 -11.31
C GLY A 154 0.49 -7.01 -10.70
N ASP A 155 0.06 -8.02 -11.45
CA ASP A 155 -0.09 -9.42 -11.00
C ASP A 155 1.13 -10.29 -11.35
N TRP A 156 2.07 -9.78 -12.16
CA TRP A 156 3.25 -10.48 -12.67
C TRP A 156 4.48 -10.38 -11.75
#